data_AF-A0A8T1F048-F1
#
_entry.id   AF-A0A8T1F048-F1
#
_cell.length_a   1.000
_cell.length_b   1.000
_cell.length_c   1.000
_cell.angle_alpha   90.00
_cell.angle_beta   90.00
_cell.angle_gamma   90.00
#
_symmetry.space_group_name_H-M   'P 1'
#
loop_
_entity.id
_entity.type
_entity.pdbx_description
1 polymer ?
#
loop_
_entity_poly.entity_id
_entity_poly.type
_entity_poly.pdbx_seq_one_letter_code
_entity_poly.pdbx_strand_id
1 'polypeptide(L)'
;MAESQDLQKEYADAQGIVLAVFKTKLGPRFIGPFKVVTKKGLAYMLNLPKKMRTHPAFYVGLLKRYQDPAQVSVEVLAPGQRVAAGR
;
A
#
# COMPACT_ATOMS: atom_id res chain seq x y z
N MET A 1 -15.48 27.45 -2.76
CA MET A 1 -15.56 26.24 -1.89
C MET A 1 -14.93 24.99 -2.51
N ALA A 2 -14.62 24.95 -3.81
CA ALA A 2 -14.09 23.76 -4.49
C ALA A 2 -12.55 23.63 -4.49
N GLU A 3 -11.83 24.71 -4.20
CA GLU A 3 -10.37 24.79 -4.45
C GLU A 3 -9.51 24.22 -3.32
N SER A 4 -10.05 24.07 -2.10
CA SER A 4 -9.32 23.48 -0.97
C SER A 4 -9.18 21.95 -1.06
N GLN A 5 -9.92 21.27 -1.95
CA GLN A 5 -9.82 19.82 -2.14
C GLN A 5 -8.70 19.43 -3.11
N ASP A 6 -8.34 20.33 -4.01
CA ASP A 6 -7.36 20.06 -5.08
C ASP A 6 -5.93 20.06 -4.52
N LEU A 7 -5.63 21.02 -3.63
CA LEU A 7 -4.36 21.07 -2.90
C LEU A 7 -4.14 19.84 -1.98
N GLN A 8 -5.22 19.24 -1.46
CA GLN A 8 -5.12 18.02 -0.65
C GLN A 8 -4.77 16.79 -1.49
N LYS A 9 -5.18 16.78 -2.76
CA LYS A 9 -4.90 15.70 -3.70
C LYS A 9 -3.47 15.78 -4.23
N GLU A 10 -2.98 17.00 -4.47
CA GLU A 10 -1.61 17.26 -4.90
C GLU A 10 -0.56 16.94 -3.82
N TYR A 11 -0.83 17.25 -2.54
CA TYR A 11 0.08 16.93 -1.44
C TYR A 11 0.21 15.41 -1.16
N ALA A 12 -0.82 14.62 -1.49
CA ALA A 12 -0.81 13.16 -1.34
C ALA A 12 0.00 12.47 -2.46
N ASP A 13 -0.01 13.05 -3.66
CA ASP A 13 0.71 12.55 -4.83
C ASP A 13 2.22 12.74 -4.70
N ALA A 14 2.66 13.88 -4.15
CA ALA A 14 4.09 14.21 -3.96
C ALA A 14 4.78 13.48 -2.79
N GLN A 15 4.03 12.89 -1.84
CA GLN A 15 4.57 12.32 -0.59
C GLN A 15 4.41 10.80 -0.46
N GLY A 16 3.81 10.11 -1.43
CA GLY A 16 3.65 8.64 -1.40
C GLY A 16 2.87 8.12 -0.19
N ILE A 17 2.00 8.95 0.40
CA ILE A 17 1.17 8.58 1.55
C ILE A 17 -0.14 8.00 1.02
N VAL A 18 -0.31 6.68 1.16
CA VAL A 18 -1.61 6.00 0.97
C VAL A 18 -2.59 6.39 2.08
N LEU A 19 -3.19 7.57 1.98
CA LEU A 19 -4.35 7.92 2.78
C LEU A 19 -5.24 8.93 2.07
N ALA A 20 -6.12 8.47 1.16
CA ALA A 20 -7.52 8.91 1.10
C ALA A 20 -8.22 8.44 -0.19
N VAL A 21 -9.06 7.41 -0.06
CA VAL A 21 -10.29 7.09 -0.82
C VAL A 21 -10.57 5.67 -0.34
N PHE A 22 -11.32 5.44 0.72
CA PHE A 22 -12.70 5.80 0.98
C PHE A 22 -12.87 5.97 2.50
N LYS A 23 -13.57 7.02 2.95
CA LYS A 23 -14.06 7.08 4.33
C LYS A 23 -15.21 6.06 4.47
N THR A 24 -14.87 4.79 4.66
CA THR A 24 -15.79 3.87 5.32
C THR A 24 -15.76 4.21 6.81
N LYS A 25 -16.84 3.98 7.55
CA LYS A 25 -16.89 4.26 9.01
C LYS A 25 -15.84 3.48 9.83
N LEU A 26 -15.05 2.62 9.18
CA LEU A 26 -14.01 1.79 9.75
C LEU A 26 -12.63 2.35 9.36
N GLY A 27 -11.67 2.24 10.28
CA GLY A 27 -10.29 2.65 10.04
C GLY A 27 -9.63 1.93 8.86
N PRO A 28 -8.39 2.31 8.50
CA PRO A 28 -7.64 1.68 7.41
C PRO A 28 -7.56 0.16 7.61
N ARG A 29 -7.80 -0.59 6.54
CA ARG A 29 -7.86 -2.07 6.57
C ARG A 29 -6.54 -2.73 6.99
N PHE A 30 -5.40 -2.10 6.67
CA PHE A 30 -4.07 -2.58 7.02
C PHE A 30 -3.33 -1.49 7.79
N ILE A 31 -2.52 -1.91 8.76
CA ILE A 31 -1.73 -1.01 9.61
C ILE A 31 -0.27 -1.20 9.23
N GLY A 32 0.37 -0.12 8.79
CA GLY A 32 1.82 0.05 8.72
C GLY A 32 2.65 -0.99 7.95
N PRO A 33 3.84 -0.60 7.47
CA PRO A 33 4.85 -1.57 7.13
C PRO A 33 5.48 -2.12 8.42
N PHE A 34 5.55 -3.45 8.54
CA PHE A 34 6.29 -4.12 9.59
C PHE A 34 7.34 -5.04 8.98
N LYS A 35 8.51 -5.10 9.61
CA LYS A 35 9.59 -6.01 9.18
C LYS A 35 9.24 -7.43 9.57
N VAL A 36 9.40 -8.37 8.65
CA VAL A 36 9.30 -9.81 8.93
C VAL A 36 10.59 -10.25 9.61
N VAL A 37 10.49 -10.89 10.77
CA VAL A 37 11.62 -11.46 11.53
C VAL A 37 11.83 -12.91 11.14
N THR A 38 10.75 -13.69 11.02
CA THR A 38 10.83 -15.13 10.75
C THR A 38 9.59 -15.60 10.00
N LYS A 39 9.77 -16.55 9.07
CA LYS A 39 8.68 -17.29 8.43
C LYS A 39 8.61 -18.70 8.99
N LYS A 40 7.43 -19.14 9.43
CA LYS A 40 7.15 -20.48 9.95
C LYS A 40 5.90 -21.03 9.26
N GLY A 41 6.10 -21.84 8.22
CA GLY A 41 5.00 -22.37 7.41
C GLY A 41 4.14 -21.26 6.81
N LEU A 42 2.88 -21.20 7.23
CA LEU A 42 1.91 -20.18 6.81
C LEU A 42 1.84 -18.96 7.74
N ALA A 43 2.67 -18.92 8.79
CA ALA A 43 2.75 -17.82 9.73
C ALA A 43 4.04 -17.01 9.56
N TYR A 44 3.93 -15.70 9.66
CA TYR A 44 5.06 -14.78 9.69
C TYR A 44 5.12 -14.08 11.04
N MET A 45 6.29 -14.05 11.63
CA MET A 45 6.58 -13.25 12.82
C MET A 45 7.03 -11.86 12.38
N LEU A 46 6.32 -10.82 12.85
CA LEU A 46 6.61 -9.43 12.57
C LEU A 46 7.35 -8.78 13.74
N ASN A 47 8.24 -7.85 13.45
CA ASN A 47 8.85 -6.98 14.44
C ASN A 47 7.84 -5.89 14.82
N LEU A 48 7.09 -6.13 15.89
CA LEU A 48 6.09 -5.19 16.37
C LEU A 48 6.68 -4.22 17.42
N PRO A 49 6.24 -2.95 17.42
CA PRO A 49 6.54 -2.02 18.50
C PRO A 49 6.07 -2.56 19.86
N LYS A 50 6.87 -2.40 20.91
CA LYS A 50 6.54 -2.86 22.28
C LYS A 50 5.21 -2.30 22.82
N LYS A 51 4.76 -1.15 22.31
CA LYS A 51 3.46 -0.54 22.66
C LYS A 51 2.26 -1.33 22.13
N MET A 52 2.43 -2.17 21.11
CA MET A 52 1.37 -3.03 20.59
C MET A 52 1.31 -4.32 21.42
N ARG A 53 0.21 -4.50 22.16
CA ARG A 53 -0.08 -5.74 22.91
C ARG A 53 -0.62 -6.87 22.02
N THR A 54 -0.20 -6.92 20.75
CA THR A 54 -0.67 -7.91 19.76
C THR A 54 0.36 -9.02 19.61
N HIS A 55 -0.11 -10.24 19.36
CA HIS A 55 0.79 -11.36 19.09
C HIS A 55 1.63 -11.12 17.83
N PRO A 56 2.96 -11.37 17.84
CA PRO A 56 3.82 -11.04 16.70
C PRO A 56 3.67 -11.99 15.51
N ALA A 57 3.07 -13.17 15.68
CA ALA A 57 2.86 -14.12 14.57
C ALA A 57 1.48 -13.93 13.91
N PHE A 58 1.48 -13.78 12.59
CA PHE A 58 0.29 -13.58 11.75
C PHE A 58 0.21 -14.60 10.63
N TYR A 59 -1.01 -15.04 10.31
CA TYR A 59 -1.28 -15.88 9.15
C TYR A 59 -1.09 -15.11 7.84
N VAL A 60 -0.60 -15.77 6.79
CA VAL A 60 -0.29 -15.18 5.48
C VAL A 60 -1.47 -14.39 4.87
N GLY A 61 -2.71 -14.84 5.08
CA GLY A 61 -3.91 -14.17 4.55
C GLY A 61 -4.25 -12.83 5.21
N LEU A 62 -3.62 -12.50 6.35
CA LEU A 62 -3.80 -11.22 7.04
C LEU A 62 -2.72 -10.19 6.65
N LEU A 63 -1.75 -10.59 5.83
CA LEU A 63 -0.61 -9.76 5.47
C LEU A 63 -0.75 -9.24 4.03
N LYS A 64 -0.37 -7.98 3.84
CA LYS A 64 -0.20 -7.39 2.53
C LYS A 64 1.28 -7.08 2.33
N ARG A 65 1.84 -7.48 1.18
CA ARG A 65 3.22 -7.10 0.81
C ARG A 65 3.29 -5.58 0.71
N TYR A 66 4.31 -5.01 1.35
CA TYR A 66 4.61 -3.59 1.22
C TYR A 66 5.20 -3.35 -0.18
N GLN A 67 4.59 -2.42 -0.92
CA GLN A 67 5.10 -1.91 -2.18
C GLN A 67 5.67 -0.53 -1.87
N ASP A 68 6.94 -0.32 -2.19
CA ASP A 68 7.54 1.00 -2.04
C ASP A 68 6.98 1.92 -3.13
N PRO A 69 6.38 3.08 -2.77
CA PRO A 69 5.72 3.95 -3.74
C PRO A 69 6.65 4.46 -4.84
N ALA A 70 7.97 4.54 -4.61
CA ALA A 70 8.93 4.95 -5.64
C ALA A 70 9.24 3.85 -6.66
N GLN A 71 9.01 2.58 -6.32
CA GLN A 71 9.22 1.43 -7.22
C GLN A 71 8.01 1.15 -8.13
N VAL A 72 6.81 1.58 -7.73
CA VAL A 72 5.57 1.34 -8.51
C VAL A 72 5.47 2.27 -9.74
N SER A 73 6.29 3.32 -9.81
CA SER A 73 6.34 4.24 -10.96
C SER A 73 7.00 3.64 -12.21
N VAL A 74 7.70 2.50 -12.12
CA VAL A 74 8.46 1.93 -13.24
C VAL A 74 7.58 1.07 -14.17
N GLU A 75 6.43 0.59 -13.71
CA GLU A 75 5.59 -0.35 -14.47
C GLU A 75 4.37 0.30 -15.15
N VAL A 76 4.12 1.59 -14.91
CA VAL A 76 3.08 2.40 -15.60
C VAL A 76 3.71 3.32 -16.66
N LEU A 77 4.71 2.84 -17.40
CA LEU A 77 5.17 3.53 -18.61
C LEU A 77 5.56 2.54 -19.72
N ALA A 78 4.70 1.55 -19.96
CA ALA A 78 4.69 0.86 -21.24
C ALA A 78 3.25 0.71 -21.79
N PRO A 79 2.60 1.81 -22.22
CA PRO A 79 1.54 1.73 -23.21
C PRO A 79 2.16 1.65 -24.62
N GLY A 80 1.92 0.55 -25.32
CA GLY A 80 2.25 0.38 -26.75
C GLY A 80 3.04 -0.91 -26.99
N GLN A 81 2.45 -1.96 -27.56
CA GLN A 81 2.17 -1.98 -28.99
C GLN A 81 0.90 -2.80 -29.30
N ARG A 82 -0.23 -2.11 -29.47
CA ARG A 82 -1.27 -2.54 -30.40
C ARG A 82 -1.24 -1.57 -31.57
N VAL A 83 -0.60 -1.98 -32.67
CA VAL A 83 -0.87 -1.37 -33.97
C VAL A 83 -1.68 -2.39 -34.75
N ALA A 84 -2.97 -2.10 -34.89
CA ALA A 84 -3.81 -2.69 -35.92
C ALA A 84 -3.60 -1.88 -37.21
N ALA A 85 -3.27 -2.55 -38.31
CA ALA A 85 -3.46 -2.04 -39.66
C ALA A 85 -3.55 -3.23 -40.63
N GLY A 86 -4.59 -3.23 -41.45
CA GLY A 86 -5.06 -4.38 -42.21
C GLY A 86 -4.25 -4.72 -43.47
N ARG A 87 -4.60 -5.88 -44.02
CA ARG A 87 -4.70 -6.15 -45.45
C ARG A 87 -5.83 -7.14 -45.69
#